data_AF-A0A2D6R8S2-F1
#
_entry.id   AF-A0A2D6R8S2-F1
#
_cell.length_a   1.000
_cell.length_b   1.000
_cell.length_c   1.000
_cell.angle_alpha   90.00
_cell.angle_beta   90.00
_cell.angle_gamma   90.00
#
_symmetry.space_group_name_H-M   'P 1'
#
loop_
_entity.id
_entity.type
_entity.pdbx_description
1 polymer ?
#
loop_
_entity_poly.entity_id
_entity_poly.type
_entity_poly.pdbx_seq_one_letter_code
_entity_poly.pdbx_strand_id
1 'polypeptide(L)'
;MTELEQIADGLYTSAATKAIDIKPNQVGYGRWVLPSTLAHAEYEDIGARLIERAHNAGEWVGVSYRSFTEELQDELKDMHAENERRRTEFDKPRPGRVARAYESVLRKFGRGAPVEEPVREEPKPIEKCSPLVTVIYLSGPNGAGVLSRELHGMADKGYLDLVQQGDETVLVPTQKMVETVHRKQEAYRRSA
;
A
#
# COMPACT_ATOMS: atom_id res chain seq x y z
N MET A 1 9.97 27.14 -14.68
CA MET A 1 9.01 26.66 -13.67
C MET A 1 8.08 25.70 -14.38
N THR A 2 7.91 24.49 -13.85
CA THR A 2 6.98 23.50 -14.42
C THR A 2 5.56 23.95 -14.06
N GLU A 3 4.79 24.37 -15.05
CA GLU A 3 3.38 24.72 -14.85
C GLU A 3 2.58 23.43 -14.69
N LEU A 4 1.84 23.34 -13.58
CA LEU A 4 1.00 22.20 -13.23
C LEU A 4 -0.47 22.59 -13.40
N GLU A 5 -1.21 21.80 -14.18
CA GLU A 5 -2.63 21.96 -14.42
C GLU A 5 -3.38 20.94 -13.56
N GLN A 6 -4.29 21.40 -12.69
CA GLN A 6 -5.08 20.51 -11.85
C GLN A 6 -6.23 19.92 -12.67
N ILE A 7 -6.33 18.59 -12.74
CA ILE A 7 -7.36 17.89 -13.52
C ILE A 7 -8.44 17.26 -12.64
N ALA A 8 -8.12 16.98 -11.37
CA ALA A 8 -9.04 16.50 -10.36
C ALA A 8 -8.47 16.84 -8.97
N ASP A 9 -9.26 16.59 -7.91
CA ASP A 9 -8.79 16.83 -6.55
C ASP A 9 -7.53 16.01 -6.25
N GLY A 10 -6.46 16.71 -5.85
CA GLY A 10 -5.14 16.11 -5.61
C GLY A 10 -4.41 15.54 -6.84
N LEU A 11 -4.91 15.71 -8.07
CA LEU A 11 -4.27 15.21 -9.30
C LEU A 11 -3.92 16.34 -10.28
N TYR A 12 -2.70 16.29 -10.77
CA TYR A 12 -2.12 17.33 -11.62
C TYR A 12 -1.52 16.74 -12.89
N THR A 13 -1.56 17.49 -13.98
CA THR A 13 -0.84 17.18 -15.22
C THR A 13 0.16 18.29 -15.51
N SER A 14 1.21 17.97 -16.26
CA SER A 14 2.28 18.91 -16.60
C SER A 14 2.88 18.57 -17.94
N ALA A 15 3.70 19.46 -18.50
CA ALA A 15 4.49 19.12 -19.68
C ALA A 15 5.36 17.87 -19.45
N ALA A 16 5.86 17.65 -18.22
CA ALA A 16 6.68 16.49 -17.89
C ALA A 16 5.87 15.19 -17.89
N THR A 17 4.66 15.17 -17.32
CA THR A 17 3.82 13.97 -17.32
C THR A 17 3.26 13.66 -18.71
N LYS A 18 2.89 14.70 -19.48
CA LYS A 18 2.45 14.57 -20.87
C LYS A 18 3.57 14.09 -21.81
N ALA A 19 4.83 14.31 -21.44
CA ALA A 19 6.00 13.87 -22.21
C ALA A 19 6.40 12.40 -21.95
N ILE A 20 5.79 11.72 -20.97
CA ILE A 20 6.07 10.30 -20.71
C ILE A 20 5.52 9.46 -21.87
N ASP A 21 6.39 8.69 -22.53
CA ASP A 21 6.08 8.02 -23.80
C ASP A 21 5.34 6.68 -23.64
N ILE A 22 5.57 5.98 -22.54
CA ILE A 22 4.92 4.72 -22.18
C ILE A 22 3.56 5.05 -21.59
N LYS A 23 2.49 4.46 -22.11
CA LYS A 23 1.13 4.70 -21.57
C LYS A 23 0.95 4.02 -20.21
N PRO A 24 0.14 4.58 -19.28
CA PRO A 24 -0.11 3.97 -17.97
C PRO A 24 -0.58 2.52 -18.04
N ASN A 25 -1.43 2.18 -19.03
CA ASN A 25 -1.94 0.82 -19.23
C ASN A 25 -0.91 -0.21 -19.73
N GLN A 26 0.29 0.21 -20.09
CA GLN A 26 1.40 -0.69 -20.45
C GLN A 26 2.20 -1.13 -19.22
N VAL A 27 2.01 -0.46 -18.09
CA VAL A 27 2.71 -0.74 -16.84
C VAL A 27 1.80 -1.54 -15.92
N GLY A 28 2.22 -2.76 -15.56
CA GLY A 28 1.49 -3.59 -14.62
C GLY A 28 1.75 -3.16 -13.18
N TYR A 29 0.74 -3.24 -12.33
CA TYR A 29 0.87 -3.04 -10.89
C TYR A 29 -0.06 -4.00 -10.14
N GLY A 30 0.28 -4.30 -8.89
CA GLY A 30 -0.64 -4.88 -7.91
C GLY A 30 -0.88 -3.90 -6.78
N ARG A 31 -1.84 -4.20 -5.90
CA ARG A 31 -2.12 -3.40 -4.70
C ARG A 31 -0.83 -3.25 -3.86
N TRP A 32 -0.26 -2.03 -3.85
CA TRP A 32 1.01 -1.63 -3.22
C TRP A 32 2.26 -2.37 -3.67
N VAL A 33 2.23 -3.04 -4.83
CA VAL A 33 3.35 -3.85 -5.30
C VAL A 33 3.64 -3.58 -6.76
N LEU A 34 4.87 -3.19 -7.05
CA LEU A 34 5.48 -3.35 -8.36
C LEU A 34 6.44 -4.55 -8.30
N PRO A 35 6.30 -5.58 -9.15
CA PRO A 35 7.12 -6.78 -9.03
C PRO A 35 8.62 -6.53 -9.31
N SER A 36 9.38 -6.24 -8.26
CA SER A 36 10.85 -6.13 -8.24
C SER A 36 11.45 -5.12 -9.24
N THR A 37 10.74 -4.02 -9.48
CA THR A 37 11.12 -3.04 -10.50
C THR A 37 11.98 -1.91 -9.97
N LEU A 38 11.69 -1.38 -8.78
CA LEU A 38 12.42 -0.23 -8.21
C LEU A 38 13.45 -0.65 -7.16
N ALA A 39 13.55 -1.95 -6.87
CA ALA A 39 14.58 -2.58 -6.02
C ALA A 39 14.56 -2.10 -4.56
N HIS A 40 13.51 -1.37 -4.16
CA HIS A 40 13.24 -0.95 -2.79
C HIS A 40 11.74 -1.05 -2.55
N ALA A 41 11.32 -1.75 -1.49
CA ALA A 41 9.92 -2.11 -1.30
C ALA A 41 9.02 -0.87 -1.13
N GLU A 42 9.54 0.14 -0.45
CA GLU A 42 8.90 1.43 -0.23
C GLU A 42 8.74 2.19 -1.56
N TYR A 43 9.72 2.13 -2.44
CA TYR A 43 9.62 2.75 -3.77
C TYR A 43 8.64 2.00 -4.66
N GLU A 44 8.59 0.68 -4.54
CA GLU A 44 7.62 -0.15 -5.26
C GLU A 44 6.19 0.12 -4.80
N ASP A 45 5.98 0.37 -3.51
CA ASP A 45 4.71 0.79 -2.94
C ASP A 45 4.30 2.18 -3.45
N ILE A 46 5.16 3.19 -3.28
CA ILE A 46 4.92 4.56 -3.77
C ILE A 46 4.66 4.54 -5.28
N GLY A 47 5.50 3.84 -6.04
CA GLY A 47 5.38 3.71 -7.49
C GLY A 47 4.08 3.02 -7.90
N ALA A 48 3.66 1.96 -7.20
CA ALA A 48 2.39 1.27 -7.47
C ALA A 48 1.21 2.22 -7.32
N ARG A 49 1.18 3.03 -6.25
CA ARG A 49 0.11 4.02 -6.01
C ARG A 49 0.08 5.09 -7.10
N LEU A 50 1.23 5.61 -7.51
CA LEU A 50 1.31 6.60 -8.60
C LEU A 50 0.83 6.02 -9.94
N ILE A 51 1.21 4.77 -10.23
CA ILE A 51 0.78 4.08 -11.45
C ILE A 51 -0.72 3.78 -11.41
N GLU A 52 -1.27 3.38 -10.26
CA GLU A 52 -2.71 3.19 -10.08
C GLU A 52 -3.50 4.46 -10.36
N ARG A 53 -3.08 5.61 -9.82
CA ARG A 53 -3.70 6.92 -10.09
C ARG A 53 -3.63 7.27 -11.58
N ALA A 54 -2.47 7.04 -12.21
CA ALA A 54 -2.32 7.27 -13.65
C ALA A 54 -3.21 6.34 -14.49
N HIS A 55 -3.37 5.09 -14.07
CA HIS A 55 -4.24 4.13 -14.73
C HIS A 55 -5.71 4.53 -14.62
N ASN A 56 -6.13 5.02 -13.46
CA ASN A 56 -7.50 5.50 -13.22
C ASN A 56 -7.80 6.81 -13.96
N ALA A 57 -6.81 7.69 -14.12
CA ALA A 57 -6.93 8.92 -14.90
C ALA A 57 -6.84 8.69 -16.43
N GLY A 58 -6.25 7.57 -16.86
CA GLY A 58 -5.98 7.29 -18.27
C GLY A 58 -4.77 8.04 -18.84
N GLU A 59 -4.09 8.84 -18.03
CA GLU A 59 -2.88 9.59 -18.37
C GLU A 59 -1.92 9.67 -17.17
N TRP A 60 -0.67 10.05 -17.40
CA TRP A 60 0.26 10.28 -16.30
C TRP A 60 -0.08 11.55 -15.54
N VAL A 61 -0.11 11.43 -14.22
CA VAL A 61 -0.50 12.50 -13.31
C VAL A 61 0.52 12.63 -12.19
N GLY A 62 0.78 13.87 -11.79
CA GLY A 62 1.33 14.18 -10.48
C GLY A 62 0.25 14.06 -9.41
N VAL A 63 0.65 13.68 -8.21
CA VAL A 63 -0.25 13.48 -7.07
C VAL A 63 0.13 14.44 -5.96
N SER A 64 -0.84 15.16 -5.37
CA SER A 64 -0.52 16.04 -4.23
C SER A 64 0.00 15.21 -3.06
N TYR A 65 1.05 15.71 -2.41
CA TYR A 65 1.61 15.10 -1.20
C TYR A 65 0.53 14.96 -0.12
N ARG A 66 -0.37 15.95 -0.01
CA ARG A 66 -1.49 15.91 0.91
C ARG A 66 -2.39 14.70 0.65
N SER A 67 -2.93 14.55 -0.57
CA SER A 67 -3.82 13.42 -0.89
C SER A 67 -3.13 12.08 -0.73
N PHE A 68 -1.84 12.01 -1.06
CA PHE A 68 -1.01 10.83 -0.85
C PHE A 68 -0.86 10.49 0.64
N THR A 69 -0.63 11.49 1.50
CA THR A 69 -0.48 11.28 2.94
C THR A 69 -1.79 10.95 3.64
N GLU A 70 -2.91 11.52 3.20
CA GLU A 70 -4.24 11.22 3.74
C GLU A 70 -4.58 9.74 3.50
N GLU A 71 -4.31 9.22 2.31
CA GLU A 71 -4.45 7.79 1.98
C GLU A 71 -3.62 6.90 2.91
N LEU A 72 -2.35 7.24 3.14
CA LEU A 72 -1.49 6.49 4.06
C LEU A 72 -1.97 6.56 5.51
N GLN A 73 -2.50 7.71 5.94
CA GLN A 73 -3.05 7.88 7.29
C GLN A 73 -4.30 7.06 7.50
N ASP A 74 -5.17 6.95 6.50
CA ASP A 74 -6.37 6.12 6.57
C ASP A 74 -6.00 4.64 6.63
N GLU A 75 -5.03 4.19 5.82
CA GLU A 75 -4.49 2.83 5.92
C GLU A 75 -3.85 2.54 7.29
N LEU A 76 -3.13 3.51 7.86
CA LEU A 76 -2.57 3.39 9.21
C LEU A 76 -3.68 3.23 10.26
N LYS A 77 -4.77 4.01 10.18
CA LYS A 77 -5.91 3.88 11.10
C LYS A 77 -6.55 2.50 11.00
N ASP A 78 -6.74 2.00 9.79
CA ASP A 78 -7.30 0.67 9.56
C ASP A 78 -6.39 -0.42 10.13
N MET A 79 -5.08 -0.29 9.94
CA MET A 79 -4.11 -1.23 10.50
C MET A 79 -4.06 -1.18 12.04
N HIS A 80 -4.19 0.01 12.64
CA HIS A 80 -4.35 0.15 14.10
C HIS A 80 -5.61 -0.55 14.59
N ALA A 81 -6.76 -0.32 13.94
CA ALA A 81 -8.03 -0.92 14.32
C ALA A 81 -8.00 -2.45 14.20
N GLU A 82 -7.40 -2.99 13.13
CA GLU A 82 -7.23 -4.42 12.92
C GLU A 82 -6.29 -5.04 13.97
N ASN A 83 -5.19 -4.38 14.30
CA ASN A 83 -4.27 -4.85 15.34
C ASN A 83 -4.92 -4.87 16.73
N GLU A 84 -5.72 -3.86 17.07
CA GLU A 84 -6.47 -3.84 18.32
C GLU A 84 -7.53 -4.95 18.36
N ARG A 85 -8.26 -5.18 17.26
CA ARG A 85 -9.17 -6.34 17.16
C ARG A 85 -8.43 -7.66 17.40
N ARG A 86 -7.30 -7.88 16.72
CA ARG A 86 -6.48 -9.08 16.89
C ARG A 86 -5.96 -9.25 18.32
N ARG A 87 -5.57 -8.16 18.99
CA ARG A 87 -5.20 -8.19 20.41
C ARG A 87 -6.36 -8.65 21.29
N THR A 88 -7.54 -8.06 21.11
CA THR A 88 -8.72 -8.49 21.88
C THR A 88 -9.11 -9.94 21.61
N GLU A 89 -8.89 -10.46 20.40
CA GLU A 89 -9.10 -11.88 20.07
C GLU A 89 -8.03 -12.82 20.63
N PHE A 90 -6.81 -12.33 20.81
CA PHE A 90 -5.71 -13.07 21.41
C PHE A 90 -5.88 -13.17 22.93
N ASP A 91 -6.39 -12.10 23.55
CA ASP A 91 -6.67 -12.02 24.99
C ASP A 91 -7.91 -12.81 25.43
N LYS A 92 -8.78 -13.21 24.49
CA LYS A 92 -9.89 -14.13 24.80
C LYS A 92 -9.32 -15.46 25.30
N PRO A 93 -9.76 -15.98 26.46
CA PRO A 93 -9.31 -17.26 26.96
C PRO A 93 -9.70 -18.36 25.96
N ARG A 94 -8.71 -18.85 25.20
CA ARG A 94 -8.91 -19.97 24.30
C ARG A 94 -8.88 -21.23 25.15
N PRO A 95 -9.93 -22.08 25.15
CA PRO A 95 -9.83 -23.36 25.82
C PRO A 95 -8.65 -24.12 25.21
N GLY A 96 -7.71 -24.52 26.06
CA GLY A 96 -6.55 -25.30 25.65
C GLY A 96 -6.98 -26.59 24.96
N ARG A 97 -6.10 -27.21 24.15
CA ARG A 97 -6.42 -28.45 23.43
C ARG A 97 -6.97 -29.54 24.37
N VAL A 98 -6.46 -29.58 25.61
CA VAL A 98 -6.90 -30.51 26.66
C VAL A 98 -8.31 -30.19 27.17
N ALA A 99 -8.64 -28.91 27.40
CA ALA A 99 -9.97 -28.48 27.82
C ALA A 99 -11.03 -28.81 26.75
N ARG A 100 -10.72 -28.57 25.47
CA ARG A 100 -11.61 -28.94 24.35
C ARG A 100 -11.77 -30.46 24.21
N ALA A 101 -10.68 -31.21 24.38
CA ALA A 101 -10.74 -32.67 24.32
C ALA A 101 -11.61 -33.21 25.47
N TYR A 102 -11.42 -32.70 26.68
CA TYR A 102 -12.19 -33.05 27.87
C TYR A 102 -13.69 -32.71 27.71
N GLU A 103 -14.03 -31.51 27.20
CA GLU A 103 -15.40 -31.13 26.87
C GLU A 103 -16.03 -32.03 25.81
N SER A 104 -15.28 -32.40 24.77
CA SER A 104 -15.80 -33.29 23.72
C SER A 104 -16.09 -34.71 24.24
N VAL A 105 -15.26 -35.20 25.18
CA VAL A 105 -15.45 -36.48 25.85
C VAL A 105 -16.68 -36.41 26.75
N LEU A 106 -16.80 -35.36 27.57
CA LEU A 106 -17.97 -35.14 28.43
C LEU A 106 -19.29 -35.02 27.63
N ARG A 107 -19.27 -34.34 26.47
CA ARG A 107 -20.40 -34.26 25.52
C ARG A 107 -20.78 -35.63 24.95
N LYS A 108 -19.82 -36.48 24.61
CA LYS A 108 -20.08 -37.87 24.14
C LYS A 108 -20.74 -38.74 25.22
N PHE A 109 -20.49 -38.46 26.49
CA PHE A 109 -21.09 -39.17 27.63
C PHE A 109 -22.37 -38.49 28.16
N GLY A 110 -22.94 -37.54 27.41
CA GLY A 110 -24.22 -36.90 27.77
C GLY A 110 -24.16 -35.99 28.99
N ARG A 111 -22.96 -35.61 29.45
CA ARG A 111 -22.77 -34.68 30.58
C ARG A 111 -22.14 -33.39 30.07
N GLY A 112 -22.97 -32.46 29.60
CA GLY A 112 -22.54 -31.10 29.24
C GLY A 112 -23.69 -30.31 28.64
N ALA A 113 -23.84 -29.04 29.05
CA ALA A 113 -24.74 -28.11 28.37
C ALA A 113 -24.26 -27.94 26.91
N PRO A 114 -25.16 -27.78 25.93
CA PRO A 114 -24.77 -27.51 24.55
C PRO A 114 -24.03 -26.16 24.52
N VAL A 115 -22.70 -26.20 24.48
CA VAL A 115 -21.90 -25.04 24.12
C VAL A 115 -22.14 -24.84 22.63
N GLU A 116 -22.78 -23.73 22.25
CA GLU A 116 -22.89 -23.31 20.86
C GLU A 116 -21.50 -23.42 20.22
N GLU A 117 -21.38 -24.26 19.20
CA GLU A 117 -20.14 -24.34 18.44
C GLU A 117 -19.87 -22.94 17.90
N PRO A 118 -18.73 -22.31 18.25
CA PRO A 118 -18.45 -20.98 17.77
C PRO A 118 -18.48 -21.05 16.26
N VAL A 119 -19.39 -20.27 15.65
CA VAL A 119 -19.50 -20.13 14.20
C VAL A 119 -18.09 -19.91 13.70
N ARG A 120 -17.61 -20.85 12.89
CA ARG A 120 -16.26 -20.82 12.33
C ARG A 120 -16.27 -19.69 11.31
N GLU A 121 -16.01 -18.47 11.78
CA GLU A 121 -15.84 -17.33 10.89
C GLU A 121 -14.78 -17.74 9.87
N GLU A 122 -15.17 -17.71 8.59
CA GLU A 122 -14.22 -17.96 7.52
C GLU A 122 -13.03 -17.00 7.72
N PRO A 123 -11.78 -17.50 7.66
CA PRO A 123 -10.63 -16.64 7.83
C PRO A 123 -10.75 -15.52 6.80
N LYS A 124 -10.99 -14.29 7.27
CA LYS A 124 -10.99 -13.12 6.41
C LYS A 124 -9.67 -13.14 5.62
N PRO A 125 -9.71 -12.88 4.31
CA PRO A 125 -8.48 -12.80 3.51
C PRO A 125 -7.49 -11.92 4.25
N ILE A 126 -6.27 -12.41 4.46
CA ILE A 126 -5.21 -11.59 5.02
C ILE A 126 -4.98 -10.49 3.99
N GLU A 127 -5.47 -9.28 4.27
CA GLU A 127 -5.11 -8.12 3.49
C GLU A 127 -3.59 -7.98 3.57
N LYS A 128 -2.93 -7.98 2.41
CA LYS A 128 -1.50 -7.68 2.35
C LYS A 128 -1.29 -6.32 3.03
N CYS A 129 -0.20 -6.13 3.75
CA CYS A 129 0.10 -4.82 4.32
C CYS A 129 0.95 -4.02 3.33
N SER A 130 0.65 -2.73 3.15
CA SER A 130 1.55 -1.81 2.45
C SER A 130 2.93 -1.82 3.14
N PRO A 131 4.03 -2.09 2.40
CA PRO A 131 5.38 -1.99 2.95
C PRO A 131 5.66 -0.63 3.57
N LEU A 132 5.28 0.46 2.88
CA LEU A 132 5.52 1.82 3.36
C LEU A 132 4.75 2.11 4.65
N VAL A 133 3.45 1.80 4.69
CA VAL A 133 2.61 1.95 5.89
C VAL A 133 3.17 1.13 7.06
N THR A 134 3.65 -0.09 6.79
CA THR A 134 4.26 -0.95 7.81
C THR A 134 5.50 -0.29 8.41
N VAL A 135 6.41 0.25 7.59
CA VAL A 135 7.63 0.90 8.09
C VAL A 135 7.30 2.21 8.84
N ILE A 136 6.34 2.99 8.34
CA ILE A 136 5.87 4.20 9.02
C ILE A 136 5.34 3.87 10.41
N TYR A 137 4.48 2.84 10.51
CA TYR A 137 3.91 2.37 11.76
C TYR A 137 4.98 1.90 12.75
N LEU A 138 5.89 1.05 12.31
CA LEU A 138 6.95 0.50 13.16
C LEU A 138 7.94 1.58 13.64
N SER A 139 8.02 2.70 12.93
CA SER A 139 8.88 3.84 13.30
C SER A 139 8.26 4.76 14.34
N GLY A 140 6.98 4.55 14.71
CA GLY A 140 6.29 5.33 15.73
C GLY A 140 6.29 6.83 15.42
N PRO A 141 6.65 7.71 16.39
CA PRO A 141 6.69 9.16 16.17
C PRO A 141 7.58 9.62 15.00
N ASN A 142 8.56 8.81 14.60
CA ASN A 142 9.46 9.11 13.47
C ASN A 142 8.88 8.70 12.11
N GLY A 143 7.66 8.14 12.06
CA GLY A 143 7.05 7.64 10.82
C GLY A 143 6.92 8.69 9.71
N ALA A 144 6.63 9.94 10.05
CA ALA A 144 6.61 11.03 9.06
C ALA A 144 7.98 11.25 8.40
N GLY A 145 9.06 11.10 9.17
CA GLY A 145 10.43 11.19 8.66
C GLY A 145 10.78 10.07 7.69
N VAL A 146 10.19 8.88 7.84
CA VAL A 146 10.33 7.79 6.88
C VAL A 146 9.75 8.19 5.53
N LEU A 147 8.48 8.63 5.50
CA LEU A 147 7.85 9.02 4.24
C LEU A 147 8.64 10.11 3.52
N SER A 148 9.04 11.16 4.23
CA SER A 148 9.85 12.23 3.66
C SER A 148 11.19 11.69 3.12
N ARG A 149 11.87 10.82 3.87
CA ARG A 149 13.13 10.20 3.43
C ARG A 149 12.95 9.37 2.16
N GLU A 150 11.90 8.55 2.07
CA GLU A 150 11.68 7.70 0.90
C GLU A 150 11.33 8.52 -0.33
N LEU A 151 10.51 9.57 -0.20
CA LEU A 151 10.19 10.46 -1.32
C LEU A 151 11.42 11.23 -1.83
N HIS A 152 12.24 11.77 -0.93
CA HIS A 152 13.51 12.39 -1.33
C HIS A 152 14.46 11.37 -1.94
N GLY A 153 14.52 10.15 -1.40
CA GLY A 153 15.32 9.07 -1.96
C GLY A 153 14.88 8.63 -3.37
N MET A 154 13.59 8.70 -3.68
CA MET A 154 13.07 8.52 -5.04
C MET A 154 13.46 9.70 -5.94
N ALA A 155 13.39 10.93 -5.43
CA ALA A 155 13.77 12.14 -6.15
C ALA A 155 15.27 12.19 -6.47
N ASP A 156 16.13 11.82 -5.52
CA ASP A 156 17.59 11.73 -5.71
C ASP A 156 17.95 10.69 -6.78
N LYS A 157 17.17 9.62 -6.89
CA LYS A 157 17.31 8.63 -7.97
C LYS A 157 16.70 9.10 -9.29
N GLY A 158 16.04 10.25 -9.32
CA GLY A 158 15.36 10.80 -10.49
C GLY A 158 14.15 9.98 -10.90
N TYR A 159 13.49 9.29 -9.96
CA TYR A 159 12.23 8.60 -10.23
C TYR A 159 11.03 9.52 -10.09
N LEU A 160 11.14 10.55 -9.26
CA LEU A 160 10.08 11.48 -8.97
C LEU A 160 10.63 12.91 -8.98
N ASP A 161 9.87 13.86 -9.50
CA ASP A 161 10.10 15.28 -9.27
C ASP A 161 9.16 15.75 -8.15
N LEU A 162 9.73 16.45 -7.16
CA LEU A 162 8.98 17.13 -6.11
C LEU A 162 8.76 18.59 -6.54
N VAL A 163 7.56 18.89 -7.04
CA VAL A 163 7.25 20.22 -7.61
C VAL A 163 6.38 21.00 -6.64
N GLN A 164 6.79 22.21 -6.30
CA GLN A 164 5.99 23.11 -5.47
C GLN A 164 4.97 23.87 -6.33
N GLN A 165 3.70 23.79 -5.97
CA GLN A 165 2.59 24.54 -6.59
C GLN A 165 1.77 25.22 -5.50
N GLY A 166 1.97 26.53 -5.34
CA GLY A 166 1.42 27.27 -4.21
C GLY A 166 1.90 26.66 -2.89
N ASP A 167 0.96 26.31 -2.03
CA ASP A 167 1.22 25.72 -0.72
C ASP A 167 1.32 24.18 -0.75
N GLU A 168 1.15 23.55 -1.92
CA GLU A 168 1.23 22.10 -2.07
C GLU A 168 2.51 21.64 -2.76
N THR A 169 3.03 20.51 -2.28
CA THR A 169 4.06 19.74 -2.98
C THR A 169 3.37 18.66 -3.80
N VAL A 170 3.69 18.57 -5.09
CA VAL A 170 3.15 17.57 -6.02
C VAL A 170 4.24 16.57 -6.36
N LEU A 171 3.91 15.29 -6.23
CA LEU A 171 4.74 14.14 -6.53
C LEU A 171 4.56 13.80 -8.02
N VAL A 172 5.53 14.17 -8.85
CA VAL A 172 5.43 14.01 -10.31
C VAL A 172 6.27 12.81 -10.76
N PRO A 173 5.66 11.74 -11.31
CA PRO A 173 6.44 10.62 -11.84
C PRO A 173 7.27 11.07 -13.03
N THR A 174 8.49 10.54 -13.14
CA THR A 174 9.40 10.85 -14.26
C THR A 174 9.37 9.76 -15.33
N GLN A 175 9.76 10.12 -16.55
CA GLN A 175 10.05 9.16 -17.63
C GLN A 175 10.98 8.03 -17.16
N LYS A 176 12.04 8.36 -16.41
CA LYS A 176 13.02 7.39 -15.90
C LYS A 176 12.39 6.35 -15.00
N MET A 177 11.47 6.74 -14.12
CA MET A 177 10.74 5.78 -13.27
C MET A 177 9.96 4.80 -14.15
N VAL A 178 9.15 5.34 -15.06
CA VAL A 178 8.26 4.55 -15.91
C VAL A 178 9.04 3.58 -16.80
N GLU A 179 10.10 4.05 -17.46
CA GLU A 179 11.00 3.20 -18.26
C GLU A 179 11.66 2.11 -17.43
N THR A 180 12.10 2.43 -16.21
CA THR A 180 12.73 1.46 -15.30
C THR A 180 11.75 0.35 -14.96
N VAL A 181 10.51 0.70 -14.63
CA VAL A 181 9.44 -0.26 -14.33
C VAL A 181 9.09 -1.09 -15.55
N HIS A 182 8.77 -0.44 -16.67
CA HIS A 182 8.34 -1.08 -17.90
C HIS A 182 9.38 -2.07 -18.42
N ARG A 183 10.65 -1.65 -18.54
CA ARG A 183 11.74 -2.49 -19.04
C ARG A 183 11.97 -3.74 -18.20
N LYS A 184 11.87 -3.63 -16.86
CA LYS A 184 12.03 -4.80 -15.97
C LYS A 184 10.86 -5.77 -16.09
N GLN A 185 9.65 -5.25 -16.25
CA GLN A 185 8.47 -6.10 -16.49
C GLN A 185 8.55 -6.81 -17.84
N GLU A 186 8.98 -6.12 -18.89
CA GLU A 186 9.21 -6.75 -20.20
C GLU A 186 10.28 -7.84 -20.13
N ALA A 187 11.39 -7.58 -19.43
CA ALA A 187 12.45 -8.57 -19.24
C ALA A 187 11.90 -9.83 -18.55
N TYR A 188 11.11 -9.66 -17.48
CA TYR A 188 10.47 -10.76 -16.77
C TYR A 188 9.52 -11.56 -17.66
N ARG A 189 8.69 -10.89 -18.47
CA ARG A 189 7.77 -11.53 -19.42
C ARG A 189 8.50 -12.31 -20.52
N ARG A 190 9.68 -11.88 -20.95
CA ARG A 190 10.49 -12.58 -21.96
C ARG A 190 11.23 -13.79 -21.39
N SER A 191 11.47 -13.81 -20.08
CA SER A 191 12.15 -14.92 -19.39
C SER A 191 11.22 -15.99 -18.83
N ALA A 192 9.91 -15.75 -18.82
CA ALA A 192 8.87 -16.68 -18.38
C ALA A 192 8.34 -17.51 -19.55
#